data_AF-A0A9D3LV63-F1
#
_entry.id   AF-A0A9D3LV63-F1
#
_cell.length_a   1.000
_cell.length_b   1.000
_cell.length_c   1.000
_cell.angle_alpha   90.00
_cell.angle_beta   90.00
_cell.angle_gamma   90.00
#
_symmetry.space_group_name_H-M   'P 1'
#
loop_
_entity.id
_entity.type
_entity.pdbx_description
1 polymer ?
#
loop_
_entity_poly.entity_id
_entity_poly.type
_entity_poly.pdbx_seq_one_letter_code
_entity_poly.pdbx_strand_id
1 'polypeptide(L)'
;MHLELDITGSKIRYEAGDHVAVYPTNDPAIVNQIGHVLDVDLETVISLRNLDEESNKKNPFPCPTTYRTALMHYLDITSPPRTNVLYELAQYASDSAQQEHMRKMTSSSRRERVCFFPQSLYQSWVLESRRNILAVLQDLPSLRPPIDHLCELLPRLQTRYYSIASSAKVHPDSIHICAVVVEYQTSTNRVNRAWPPPG
;
A
#
# COMPACT_ATOMS: atom_id res chain seq x y z
N MET A 1 -21.63 -0.12 6.98
CA MET A 1 -21.96 -1.48 6.49
C MET A 1 -21.88 -2.45 7.65
N HIS A 2 -22.66 -3.51 7.58
CA HIS A 2 -22.62 -4.64 8.52
C HIS A 2 -22.31 -5.90 7.70
N LEU A 3 -21.30 -6.66 8.12
CA LEU A 3 -20.93 -7.93 7.50
C LEU A 3 -21.00 -9.05 8.54
N GLU A 4 -21.31 -10.25 8.08
CA GLU A 4 -21.29 -11.47 8.87
C GLU A 4 -20.32 -12.46 8.20
N LEU A 5 -19.33 -12.92 8.96
CA LEU A 5 -18.32 -13.85 8.52
C LEU A 5 -18.62 -15.22 9.15
N ASP A 6 -19.00 -16.17 8.31
CA ASP A 6 -19.20 -17.55 8.72
C ASP A 6 -17.85 -18.19 9.09
N ILE A 7 -17.76 -18.71 10.31
CA ILE A 7 -16.59 -19.41 10.85
C ILE A 7 -16.89 -20.87 11.18
N THR A 8 -17.98 -21.43 10.66
CA THR A 8 -18.35 -22.85 10.82
C THR A 8 -17.18 -23.76 10.43
N GLY A 9 -16.82 -24.69 11.32
CA GLY A 9 -15.74 -25.66 11.09
C GLY A 9 -14.31 -25.12 11.26
N SER A 10 -14.14 -23.82 11.51
CA SER A 10 -12.81 -23.20 11.72
C SER A 10 -12.17 -23.53 13.09
N LYS A 11 -12.97 -23.98 14.06
CA LYS A 11 -12.61 -24.13 15.49
C LYS A 11 -12.18 -22.81 16.16
N ILE A 12 -12.41 -21.66 15.53
CA ILE A 12 -12.17 -20.34 16.11
C ILE A 12 -13.13 -20.15 17.28
N ARG A 13 -12.62 -19.59 18.37
CA ARG A 13 -13.39 -19.16 19.53
C ARG A 13 -13.12 -17.68 19.74
N TYR A 14 -14.14 -16.94 20.12
CA TYR A 14 -14.04 -15.50 20.36
C TYR A 14 -15.02 -15.08 21.45
N GLU A 15 -14.80 -13.91 22.04
CA GLU A 15 -15.71 -13.25 22.97
C GLU A 15 -16.11 -11.86 22.48
N ALA A 16 -17.21 -11.34 23.02
CA ALA A 16 -17.60 -9.96 22.72
C ALA A 16 -16.55 -9.00 23.29
N GLY A 17 -16.00 -8.13 22.42
CA GLY A 17 -14.87 -7.25 22.76
C GLY A 17 -13.55 -7.65 22.09
N ASP A 18 -13.47 -8.86 21.53
CA ASP A 18 -12.33 -9.28 20.71
C ASP A 18 -12.28 -8.53 19.36
N HIS A 19 -11.15 -8.69 18.66
CA HIS A 19 -10.92 -8.13 17.34
C HIS A 19 -10.77 -9.24 16.30
N VAL A 20 -11.31 -9.00 15.12
CA VAL A 20 -11.07 -9.84 13.93
C VAL A 20 -10.11 -9.11 12.98
N ALA A 21 -9.09 -9.82 12.52
CA ALA A 21 -8.12 -9.31 11.55
C ALA A 21 -8.45 -9.87 10.15
N VAL A 22 -8.59 -8.98 9.18
CA VAL A 22 -8.88 -9.36 7.78
C VAL A 22 -7.66 -9.02 6.92
N TYR A 23 -7.23 -9.97 6.09
CA TYR A 23 -6.28 -9.71 5.00
C TYR A 23 -7.04 -9.14 3.80
N PRO A 24 -6.89 -7.85 3.47
CA PRO A 24 -7.61 -7.26 2.35
C PRO A 24 -6.91 -7.56 1.03
N THR A 25 -7.59 -7.22 -0.06
CA THR A 25 -7.03 -7.23 -1.42
C THR A 25 -7.13 -5.82 -1.99
N ASN A 26 -6.09 -5.38 -2.70
CA ASN A 26 -6.11 -4.08 -3.39
C ASN A 26 -7.06 -4.10 -4.59
N ASP A 27 -7.53 -2.92 -4.99
CA ASP A 27 -8.39 -2.74 -6.16
C ASP A 27 -7.66 -3.21 -7.44
N PRO A 28 -8.22 -4.18 -8.21
CA PRO A 28 -7.63 -4.64 -9.46
C PRO A 28 -7.39 -3.52 -10.47
N ALA A 29 -8.20 -2.46 -10.46
CA ALA A 29 -8.03 -1.31 -11.35
C ALA A 29 -6.72 -0.57 -11.08
N ILE A 30 -6.36 -0.35 -9.80
CA ILE A 30 -5.10 0.29 -9.42
C ILE A 30 -3.91 -0.59 -9.83
N VAL A 31 -4.02 -1.90 -9.59
CA VAL A 31 -2.96 -2.87 -9.97
C VAL A 31 -2.74 -2.87 -11.49
N ASN A 32 -3.82 -2.93 -12.27
CA ASN A 32 -3.74 -2.86 -13.74
C ASN A 32 -3.16 -1.53 -14.22
N GLN A 33 -3.52 -0.42 -13.59
CA GLN A 33 -2.97 0.90 -13.92
C GLN A 33 -1.48 1.00 -13.63
N ILE A 34 -0.97 0.39 -12.53
CA ILE A 34 0.47 0.32 -12.27
C ILE A 34 1.18 -0.46 -13.38
N GLY A 35 0.67 -1.64 -13.75
CA GLY A 35 1.23 -2.43 -14.84
C GLY A 35 1.25 -1.66 -16.17
N HIS A 36 0.18 -0.95 -16.48
CA HIS A 36 0.09 -0.12 -17.69
C HIS A 36 1.06 1.07 -17.67
N VAL A 37 1.16 1.78 -16.55
CA VAL A 37 2.08 2.93 -16.40
C VAL A 37 3.54 2.50 -16.42
N LEU A 38 3.87 1.28 -15.99
CA LEU A 38 5.24 0.76 -16.06
C LEU A 38 5.53 -0.03 -17.34
N ASP A 39 4.51 -0.30 -18.16
CA ASP A 39 4.59 -1.14 -19.37
C ASP A 39 5.13 -2.55 -19.09
N VAL A 40 4.51 -3.24 -18.12
CA VAL A 40 4.95 -4.56 -17.64
C VAL A 40 3.82 -5.59 -17.73
N ASP A 41 4.18 -6.82 -18.12
CA ASP A 41 3.31 -7.98 -18.00
C ASP A 41 3.19 -8.44 -16.54
N LEU A 42 2.03 -8.17 -15.94
CA LEU A 42 1.73 -8.51 -14.55
C LEU A 42 1.57 -10.01 -14.29
N GLU A 43 1.39 -10.85 -15.32
CA GLU A 43 1.30 -12.31 -15.19
C GLU A 43 2.68 -12.99 -15.12
N THR A 44 3.75 -12.23 -15.30
CA THR A 44 5.12 -12.73 -15.19
C THR A 44 5.35 -13.31 -13.79
N VAL A 45 5.73 -14.59 -13.72
CA VAL A 45 6.11 -15.26 -12.48
C VAL A 45 7.53 -14.86 -12.09
N ILE A 46 7.69 -14.37 -10.87
CA ILE A 46 8.96 -13.90 -10.33
C ILE A 46 9.29 -14.51 -8.97
N SER A 47 10.55 -14.36 -8.57
CA SER A 47 11.03 -14.68 -7.24
C SER A 47 12.11 -13.67 -6.83
N LEU A 48 11.79 -12.82 -5.87
CA LEU A 48 12.75 -11.89 -5.27
C LEU A 48 13.46 -12.61 -4.12
N ARG A 49 14.73 -12.94 -4.33
CA ARG A 49 15.58 -13.60 -3.34
C ARG A 49 16.50 -12.59 -2.69
N ASN A 50 16.64 -12.69 -1.39
CA ASN A 50 17.60 -11.90 -0.64
C ASN A 50 19.02 -12.26 -1.10
N LEU A 51 19.85 -11.24 -1.32
CA LEU A 51 21.25 -11.40 -1.71
C LEU A 51 22.10 -11.99 -0.57
N ASP A 52 21.65 -11.80 0.67
CA ASP A 52 22.23 -12.42 1.85
C ASP A 52 21.65 -13.83 2.06
N GLU A 53 22.43 -14.85 1.68
CA GLU A 53 22.03 -16.26 1.78
C GLU A 53 21.86 -16.74 3.22
N GLU A 54 22.50 -16.07 4.18
CA GLU A 54 22.41 -16.41 5.61
C GLU A 54 21.15 -15.82 6.27
N SER A 55 20.43 -14.94 5.56
CA SER A 55 19.23 -14.29 6.08
C SER A 55 18.04 -15.25 6.21
N ASN A 56 17.41 -15.26 7.39
CA ASN A 56 16.13 -15.95 7.59
C ASN A 56 15.01 -15.39 6.69
N LYS A 57 15.11 -14.11 6.29
CA LYS A 57 14.15 -13.47 5.39
C LYS A 57 14.60 -13.70 3.94
N LYS A 58 14.29 -14.88 3.42
CA LYS A 58 14.67 -15.30 2.07
C LYS A 58 14.05 -14.45 0.97
N ASN A 59 12.79 -14.04 1.13
CA ASN A 59 12.04 -13.26 0.15
C ASN A 59 11.27 -12.13 0.85
N PRO A 60 10.96 -10.99 0.18
CA PRO A 60 10.17 -9.91 0.76
C PRO A 60 8.70 -10.32 1.04
N PHE A 61 8.17 -11.23 0.22
CA PHE A 61 6.82 -11.81 0.30
C PHE A 61 6.82 -13.25 -0.25
N PRO A 62 5.74 -14.03 -0.07
CA PRO A 62 5.68 -15.41 -0.58
C PRO A 62 6.02 -15.49 -2.08
N CYS A 63 7.02 -16.31 -2.42
CA CYS A 63 7.51 -16.55 -3.79
C CYS A 63 7.66 -18.06 -4.04
N PRO A 64 7.58 -18.55 -5.29
CA PRO A 64 7.32 -17.80 -6.53
C PRO A 64 5.89 -17.26 -6.60
N THR A 65 5.71 -16.11 -7.25
CA THR A 65 4.40 -15.46 -7.43
C THR A 65 4.41 -14.55 -8.66
N THR A 66 3.25 -14.10 -9.13
CA THR A 66 3.17 -13.09 -10.21
C THR A 66 3.23 -11.67 -9.66
N TYR A 67 3.61 -10.70 -10.49
CA TYR A 67 3.53 -9.29 -10.11
C TYR A 67 2.10 -8.88 -9.73
N ARG A 68 1.09 -9.39 -10.45
CA ARG A 68 -0.33 -9.19 -10.11
C ARG A 68 -0.61 -9.63 -8.68
N THR A 69 -0.27 -10.86 -8.33
CA THR A 69 -0.56 -11.41 -7.00
C THR A 69 0.20 -10.65 -5.91
N ALA A 70 1.45 -10.25 -6.16
CA ALA A 70 2.22 -9.44 -5.23
C ALA A 70 1.58 -8.07 -4.95
N LEU A 71 1.20 -7.34 -6.01
CA LEU A 71 0.53 -6.03 -5.89
C LEU A 71 -0.89 -6.13 -5.34
N MET A 72 -1.60 -7.23 -5.56
CA MET A 72 -2.97 -7.42 -5.05
C MET A 72 -3.00 -7.76 -3.56
N HIS A 73 -2.12 -8.65 -3.09
CA HIS A 73 -2.26 -9.28 -1.77
C HIS A 73 -1.11 -9.01 -0.81
N TYR A 74 0.09 -8.67 -1.30
CA TYR A 74 1.29 -8.65 -0.46
C TYR A 74 1.85 -7.25 -0.22
N LEU A 75 1.60 -6.30 -1.12
CA LEU A 75 2.18 -4.96 -1.10
C LEU A 75 1.13 -3.88 -0.86
N ASP A 76 1.52 -2.84 -0.13
CA ASP A 76 0.69 -1.64 0.04
C ASP A 76 1.01 -0.62 -1.05
N ILE A 77 0.04 -0.46 -1.94
CA ILE A 77 0.07 0.46 -3.09
C ILE A 77 -0.85 1.67 -2.90
N THR A 78 -1.48 1.79 -1.73
CA THR A 78 -2.52 2.80 -1.45
C THR A 78 -2.07 3.87 -0.47
N SER A 79 -1.15 3.52 0.43
CA SER A 79 -0.56 4.49 1.36
C SER A 79 0.44 5.41 0.66
N PRO A 80 0.65 6.63 1.17
CA PRO A 80 1.71 7.50 0.67
C PRO A 80 3.10 6.85 0.79
N PRO A 81 3.90 6.79 -0.30
CA PRO A 81 5.23 6.22 -0.26
C PRO A 81 6.15 6.96 0.72
N ARG A 82 6.98 6.22 1.44
CA ARG A 82 7.96 6.80 2.37
C ARG A 82 9.08 7.51 1.61
N THR A 83 9.77 8.44 2.28
CA THR A 83 10.88 9.20 1.70
C THR A 83 12.00 8.32 1.17
N ASN A 84 12.34 7.21 1.83
CA ASN A 84 13.34 6.27 1.34
C ASN A 84 12.93 5.60 0.02
N VAL A 85 11.65 5.23 -0.13
CA VAL A 85 11.13 4.68 -1.39
C VAL A 85 11.28 5.70 -2.51
N LEU A 86 10.86 6.95 -2.28
CA LEU A 86 11.00 8.01 -3.28
C LEU A 86 12.47 8.31 -3.61
N TYR A 87 13.37 8.17 -2.63
CA TYR A 87 14.80 8.44 -2.82
C TYR A 87 15.41 7.40 -3.77
N GLU A 88 15.14 6.12 -3.53
CA GLU A 88 15.61 5.03 -4.37
C GLU A 88 14.98 5.06 -5.76
N LEU A 89 13.71 5.46 -5.88
CA LEU A 89 13.03 5.57 -7.16
C LEU A 89 13.52 6.75 -8.01
N ALA A 90 14.07 7.80 -7.39
CA ALA A 90 14.51 9.01 -8.11
C ALA A 90 15.56 8.74 -9.20
N GLN A 91 16.32 7.65 -9.11
CA GLN A 91 17.29 7.28 -10.14
C GLN A 91 16.65 6.81 -11.46
N TYR A 92 15.37 6.43 -11.43
CA TYR A 92 14.62 5.94 -12.60
C TYR A 92 13.80 7.02 -13.29
N ALA A 93 13.90 8.28 -12.86
CA ALA A 93 13.33 9.42 -13.57
C ALA A 93 14.30 9.89 -14.65
N SER A 94 13.91 9.79 -15.92
CA SER A 94 14.76 10.20 -17.05
C SER A 94 14.83 11.71 -17.24
N ASP A 95 13.81 12.44 -16.78
CA ASP A 95 13.81 13.90 -16.78
C ASP A 95 14.57 14.43 -15.55
N SER A 96 15.62 15.22 -15.79
CA SER A 96 16.45 15.80 -14.74
C SER A 96 15.64 16.66 -13.76
N ALA A 97 14.60 17.35 -14.25
CA ALA A 97 13.76 18.19 -13.39
C ALA A 97 12.93 17.34 -12.41
N GLN A 98 12.32 16.24 -12.89
CA GLN A 98 11.57 15.30 -12.05
C GLN A 98 12.49 14.56 -11.07
N GLN A 99 13.66 14.13 -11.52
CA GLN A 99 14.66 13.52 -10.67
C GLN A 99 15.10 14.46 -9.54
N GLU A 100 15.41 15.72 -9.86
CA GLU A 100 15.79 16.72 -8.85
C GLU A 100 14.62 17.01 -7.90
N HIS A 101 13.39 17.06 -8.41
CA HIS A 101 12.18 17.22 -7.58
C HIS A 101 12.04 16.09 -6.55
N MET A 102 12.23 14.83 -6.96
CA MET A 102 12.23 13.68 -6.04
C MET A 102 13.37 13.71 -5.02
N ARG A 103 14.58 14.10 -5.46
CA ARG A 103 15.73 14.24 -4.54
C ARG A 103 15.52 15.38 -3.55
N LYS A 104 14.89 16.48 -3.95
CA LYS A 104 14.52 17.59 -3.06
C LYS A 104 13.49 17.14 -2.02
N MET A 105 12.46 16.39 -2.43
CA MET A 105 11.46 15.82 -1.51
C MET A 105 12.07 14.91 -0.43
N THR A 106 13.15 14.22 -0.77
CA THR A 106 13.76 13.19 0.10
C THR A 106 14.99 13.70 0.84
N SER A 107 15.53 14.84 0.44
CA SER A 107 16.61 15.51 1.14
C SER A 107 16.17 15.94 2.54
N SER A 108 16.91 15.50 3.55
CA SER A 108 16.78 16.02 4.91
C SER A 108 17.40 17.42 4.97
N SER A 109 16.72 18.44 4.45
CA SER A 109 17.14 19.83 4.66
C SER A 109 16.93 20.19 6.13
N ARG A 110 17.91 19.84 6.97
CA ARG A 110 18.03 20.23 8.39
C ARG A 110 18.18 21.76 8.59
N ARG A 111 17.97 22.56 7.54
CA ARG A 111 18.27 23.99 7.43
C ARG A 111 17.05 24.90 7.33
N GLU A 112 15.86 24.43 7.67
CA GLU A 112 14.72 25.30 7.93
C GLU A 112 14.18 25.05 9.34
N ARG A 113 14.99 25.37 10.35
CA ARG A 113 14.52 25.51 11.75
C ARG A 113 14.21 26.98 12.11
N VAL A 114 13.93 27.82 11.11
CA VAL A 114 13.65 29.27 11.26
C VAL A 114 12.30 29.65 10.62
N CYS A 115 11.37 28.71 10.50
CA CYS A 115 9.98 29.00 10.16
C CYS A 115 9.08 28.18 11.09
N PHE A 116 7.99 28.79 11.59
CA PHE A 116 7.06 28.15 12.53
C PHE A 116 6.34 26.92 11.91
N PHE A 117 6.39 26.77 10.58
CA PHE A 117 6.03 25.56 9.82
C PHE A 117 6.84 25.49 8.50
N PRO A 118 7.98 24.80 8.41
CA PRO A 118 8.58 24.44 7.13
C PRO A 118 7.85 23.21 6.60
N GLN A 119 6.87 23.43 5.74
CA GLN A 119 6.16 22.34 5.08
C GLN A 119 7.09 21.79 4.00
N SER A 120 7.88 20.77 4.35
CA SER A 120 8.74 20.10 3.38
C SER A 120 7.92 19.73 2.13
N LEU A 121 8.53 19.80 0.95
CA LEU A 121 7.85 19.46 -0.31
C LEU A 121 7.18 18.08 -0.25
N TYR A 122 7.77 17.13 0.48
CA TYR A 122 7.17 15.84 0.79
C TYR A 122 5.87 15.93 1.60
N GLN A 123 5.81 16.79 2.62
CA GLN A 123 4.63 17.00 3.45
C GLN A 123 3.42 17.49 2.62
N SER A 124 3.62 18.51 1.77
CA SER A 124 2.53 19.05 0.94
C SER A 124 2.23 18.14 -0.26
N TRP A 125 3.26 17.72 -1.00
CA TRP A 125 3.08 16.99 -2.26
C TRP A 125 2.80 15.50 -2.09
N VAL A 126 3.18 14.85 -0.99
CA VAL A 126 2.91 13.42 -0.77
C VAL A 126 1.86 13.21 0.30
N LEU A 127 2.08 13.76 1.51
CA LEU A 127 1.28 13.43 2.68
C LEU A 127 -0.10 14.08 2.67
N GLU A 128 -0.16 15.40 2.48
CA GLU A 128 -1.43 16.16 2.53
C GLU A 128 -2.34 15.91 1.33
N SER A 129 -1.73 15.77 0.17
CA SER A 129 -2.43 15.37 -1.06
C SER A 129 -2.71 13.87 -1.14
N ARG A 130 -2.21 13.08 -0.17
CA ARG A 130 -2.46 11.63 -0.05
C ARG A 130 -2.11 10.87 -1.33
N ARG A 131 -1.00 11.23 -1.98
CA ARG A 131 -0.51 10.58 -3.21
C ARG A 131 0.01 9.19 -2.88
N ASN A 132 -0.65 8.18 -3.42
CA ASN A 132 -0.15 6.80 -3.42
C ASN A 132 0.89 6.59 -4.54
N ILE A 133 1.49 5.40 -4.60
CA ILE A 133 2.55 5.11 -5.59
C ILE A 133 2.10 5.33 -7.03
N LEU A 134 0.86 4.95 -7.37
CA LEU A 134 0.32 5.15 -8.71
C LEU A 134 0.18 6.64 -9.05
N ALA A 135 -0.31 7.46 -8.11
CA ALA A 135 -0.41 8.91 -8.31
C ALA A 135 0.97 9.55 -8.53
N VAL A 136 2.01 9.07 -7.83
CA VAL A 136 3.39 9.51 -8.04
C VAL A 136 3.88 9.16 -9.44
N LEU A 137 3.66 7.93 -9.91
CA LEU A 137 4.04 7.49 -11.26
C LEU A 137 3.29 8.26 -12.36
N GLN A 138 2.04 8.63 -12.13
CA GLN A 138 1.24 9.43 -13.07
C GLN A 138 1.67 10.90 -13.12
N ASP A 139 1.92 11.51 -11.97
CA ASP A 139 2.32 12.93 -11.90
C ASP A 139 3.80 13.13 -12.32
N LEU A 140 4.62 12.07 -12.31
CA LEU A 140 6.01 12.05 -12.75
C LEU A 140 6.18 11.06 -13.92
N PRO A 141 5.76 11.39 -15.14
CA PRO A 141 5.70 10.44 -16.25
C PRO A 141 7.07 9.91 -16.72
N SER A 142 8.16 10.60 -16.38
CA SER A 142 9.53 10.14 -16.68
C SER A 142 10.02 9.07 -15.71
N LEU A 143 9.31 8.86 -14.59
CA LEU A 143 9.66 7.87 -13.57
C LEU A 143 9.24 6.47 -14.04
N ARG A 144 10.21 5.69 -14.52
CA ARG A 144 10.01 4.34 -15.05
C ARG A 144 10.88 3.31 -14.33
N PRO A 145 10.63 3.05 -13.03
CA PRO A 145 11.37 2.04 -12.29
C PRO A 145 11.04 0.62 -12.78
N PRO A 146 12.01 -0.31 -12.73
CA PRO A 146 11.74 -1.74 -12.83
C PRO A 146 10.73 -2.17 -11.76
N ILE A 147 9.72 -2.95 -12.15
CA ILE A 147 8.63 -3.35 -11.26
C ILE A 147 9.12 -4.26 -10.11
N ASP A 148 10.18 -5.04 -10.34
CA ASP A 148 10.83 -5.91 -9.37
C ASP A 148 11.41 -5.09 -8.22
N HIS A 149 12.17 -4.05 -8.54
CA HIS A 149 12.73 -3.15 -7.53
C HIS A 149 11.61 -2.34 -6.84
N LEU A 150 10.55 -1.95 -7.56
CA LEU A 150 9.39 -1.33 -6.92
C LEU A 150 8.73 -2.28 -5.90
N CYS A 151 8.56 -3.56 -6.26
CA CYS A 151 8.01 -4.58 -5.38
C CYS A 151 8.88 -4.84 -4.14
N GLU A 152 10.20 -4.68 -4.25
CA GLU A 152 11.11 -4.77 -3.12
C GLU A 152 10.98 -3.57 -2.16
N LEU A 153 10.82 -2.36 -2.70
CA LEU A 153 10.76 -1.12 -1.92
C LEU A 153 9.41 -0.90 -1.22
N LEU A 154 8.32 -1.38 -1.81
CA LEU A 154 6.98 -1.15 -1.27
C LEU A 154 6.76 -1.90 0.06
N PRO A 155 6.09 -1.27 1.05
CA PRO A 155 5.80 -1.91 2.32
C PRO A 155 4.77 -3.05 2.14
N ARG A 156 4.74 -3.97 3.11
CA ARG A 156 3.80 -5.09 3.12
C ARG A 156 2.37 -4.62 3.41
N LEU A 157 1.41 -5.18 2.68
CA LEU A 157 -0.01 -5.00 2.95
C LEU A 157 -0.35 -5.58 4.33
N GLN A 158 -0.83 -4.72 5.23
CA GLN A 158 -1.15 -5.10 6.62
C GLN A 158 -2.56 -5.68 6.75
N THR A 159 -2.82 -6.45 7.80
CA THR A 159 -4.21 -6.79 8.16
C THR A 159 -4.96 -5.58 8.66
N ARG A 160 -6.28 -5.57 8.48
CA ARG A 160 -7.18 -4.55 9.04
C ARG A 160 -7.94 -5.18 10.20
N TYR A 161 -7.88 -4.53 11.35
CA TYR A 161 -8.56 -4.98 12.57
C TYR A 161 -9.92 -4.30 12.70
N TYR A 162 -10.93 -5.09 13.03
CA TYR A 162 -12.27 -4.62 13.35
C TYR A 162 -12.70 -5.19 14.69
N SER A 163 -13.35 -4.38 15.52
CA SER A 163 -13.98 -4.88 16.75
C SER A 163 -15.16 -5.78 16.38
N ILE A 164 -15.24 -6.94 17.02
CA ILE A 164 -16.32 -7.90 16.75
C ILE A 164 -17.64 -7.35 17.29
N ALA A 165 -18.63 -7.24 16.41
CA ALA A 165 -19.96 -6.69 16.67
C ALA A 165 -21.01 -7.78 16.98
N SER A 166 -20.58 -9.01 17.26
CA SER A 166 -21.44 -10.13 17.70
C SER A 166 -20.98 -10.69 19.05
N SER A 167 -21.86 -11.44 19.72
CA SER A 167 -21.51 -12.22 20.90
C SER A 167 -21.53 -13.70 20.55
N ALA A 168 -20.45 -14.43 20.86
CA ALA A 168 -20.36 -15.88 20.64
C ALA A 168 -21.41 -16.69 21.41
N LYS A 169 -22.06 -16.10 22.43
CA LYS A 169 -23.19 -16.73 23.14
C LYS A 169 -24.45 -16.81 22.27
N VAL A 170 -24.58 -15.92 21.28
CA VAL A 170 -25.74 -15.85 20.37
C VAL A 170 -25.34 -16.34 18.97
N HIS A 171 -24.13 -16.00 18.52
CA HIS A 171 -23.60 -16.32 17.20
C HIS A 171 -22.25 -17.06 17.30
N PRO A 172 -22.20 -18.30 17.83
CA PRO A 172 -20.94 -19.01 18.04
C PRO A 172 -20.14 -19.23 16.74
N ASP A 173 -20.84 -19.38 15.61
CA ASP A 173 -20.25 -19.67 14.30
C ASP A 173 -20.25 -18.46 13.35
N SER A 174 -20.55 -17.23 13.83
CA SER A 174 -20.58 -16.02 12.98
C SER A 174 -19.97 -14.79 13.65
N ILE A 175 -18.93 -14.25 13.03
CA ILE A 175 -18.27 -13.00 13.47
C ILE A 175 -18.87 -11.83 12.71
N HIS A 176 -19.42 -10.85 13.42
CA HIS A 176 -20.02 -9.68 12.79
C HIS A 176 -19.03 -8.50 12.81
N ILE A 177 -19.01 -7.72 11.73
CA ILE A 177 -18.21 -6.50 11.59
C ILE A 177 -19.15 -5.33 11.29
N CYS A 178 -19.01 -4.24 12.05
CA CYS A 178 -19.63 -2.96 11.73
C CYS A 178 -18.54 -1.95 11.38
N ALA A 179 -18.53 -1.49 10.12
CA ALA A 179 -17.48 -0.60 9.62
C ALA A 179 -18.06 0.46 8.68
N VAL A 180 -17.35 1.60 8.58
CA VAL A 180 -17.61 2.64 7.59
C VAL A 180 -16.68 2.46 6.39
N VAL A 181 -17.22 2.62 5.17
CA VAL A 181 -16.40 2.67 3.96
C VAL A 181 -15.62 3.97 3.98
N VAL A 182 -14.30 3.88 3.80
CA VAL A 182 -13.45 5.06 3.72
C VAL A 182 -13.27 5.41 2.25
N GLU A 183 -14.00 6.42 1.79
CA GLU A 183 -13.87 6.99 0.45
C GLU A 183 -13.82 8.51 0.58
N TYR A 184 -12.78 9.13 0.00
CA TYR A 184 -12.62 10.58 0.03
C TYR A 184 -11.88 11.06 -1.22
N GLN A 185 -12.24 12.28 -1.66
CA GLN A 185 -11.53 12.96 -2.73
C GLN A 185 -10.31 13.68 -2.17
N THR A 186 -9.16 13.47 -2.81
CA THR A 186 -7.91 14.15 -2.48
C THR A 186 -7.84 15.54 -3.12
N SER A 187 -6.91 16.38 -2.68
CA SER A 187 -6.63 17.69 -3.31
C SER A 187 -6.12 17.57 -4.76
N THR A 188 -5.78 16.36 -5.22
CA THR A 188 -5.37 16.09 -6.60
C THR A 188 -6.53 15.63 -7.49
N ASN A 189 -7.78 15.78 -7.03
CA ASN A 189 -8.99 15.29 -7.69
C ASN A 189 -9.05 13.78 -7.91
N ARG A 190 -8.19 13.00 -7.24
CA ARG A 190 -8.25 11.54 -7.20
C ARG A 190 -9.11 11.08 -6.03
N VAL A 191 -9.83 9.98 -6.22
CA VAL A 191 -10.61 9.34 -5.16
C VAL A 191 -9.78 8.24 -4.53
N ASN A 192 -9.49 8.37 -3.23
CA ASN A 192 -8.83 7.34 -2.46
C ASN A 192 -9.88 6.49 -1.73
N ARG A 193 -9.75 5.17 -1.87
CA ARG A 193 -10.60 4.17 -1.22
C ARG A 193 -9.75 3.32 -0.30
N ALA A 194 -10.23 3.10 0.93
CA ALA A 194 -9.68 2.09 1.81
C ALA A 194 -10.68 0.95 1.99
N TRP A 195 -10.17 -0.23 2.35
CA TRP A 195 -10.98 -1.38 2.72
C TRP A 195 -11.87 -1.06 3.94
N PRO A 196 -13.15 -1.48 3.99
CA PRO A 196 -13.84 -2.44 3.10
C PRO A 196 -14.37 -1.81 1.80
N PRO A 197 -14.50 -2.58 0.70
CA PRO A 197 -15.02 -2.10 -0.57
C PRO A 197 -16.51 -1.78 -0.43
N PRO A 198 -17.06 -0.84 -1.23
CA PRO A 198 -18.50 -0.65 -1.30
C PRO A 198 -19.18 -1.97 -1.71
N GLY A 199 -20.27 -2.31 -1.02
CA GLY A 199 -21.07 -3.51 -1.29
C GLY A 199 -21.89 -3.40 -2.55
#